data_AF-A0A925C0R0-F1
#
_entry.id   AF-A0A925C0R0-F1
#
_cell.length_a   1.000
_cell.length_b   1.000
_cell.length_c   1.000
_cell.angle_alpha   90.00
_cell.angle_beta   90.00
_cell.angle_gamma   90.00
#
_symmetry.space_group_name_H-M   'P 1'
#
loop_
_entity.id
_entity.type
_entity.pdbx_description
1 polymer ?
#
loop_
_entity_poly.entity_id
_entity_poly.type
_entity_poly.pdbx_seq_one_letter_code
_entity_poly.pdbx_strand_id
1 'polypeptide(L)' 'MTTDTNLQAVTSYRFLYNFLLVLTEDQIFKLRNIAIGTKNLSAFSEREIRELEVKLDEKAIHE' A
#
# COMPACT_ATOMS: atom_id res chain seq x y z
N MET A 1 11.55 -20.79 14.58
CA MET A 1 10.32 -19.98 14.67
C MET A 1 10.69 -18.55 14.33
N THR A 2 10.53 -18.11 13.08
CA THR A 2 10.76 -16.70 12.70
C THR A 2 9.99 -16.37 11.42
N THR A 3 8.66 -16.23 11.52
CA THR A 3 7.82 -15.66 10.44
C THR A 3 6.80 -14.65 10.98
N ASP A 4 7.03 -14.10 12.17
CA ASP A 4 6.13 -13.10 12.78
C ASP A 4 6.48 -11.65 12.44
N THR A 5 7.69 -11.38 11.92
CA THR A 5 8.15 -10.01 11.70
C THR A 5 7.48 -9.31 10.50
N ASN A 6 6.85 -10.05 9.58
CA ASN A 6 6.26 -9.47 8.37
C ASN A 6 4.78 -9.11 8.47
N LEU A 7 3.99 -9.71 9.37
CA LEU A 7 2.55 -9.40 9.43
C LEU A 7 2.26 -8.06 10.11
N GLN A 8 3.03 -7.65 11.13
CA GLN A 8 2.78 -6.40 11.83
C GLN A 8 3.11 -5.16 11.00
N ALA A 9 4.08 -5.23 10.09
CA ALA A 9 4.39 -4.13 9.16
C ALA A 9 3.25 -3.86 8.16
N VAL A 10 2.53 -4.92 7.74
CA VAL A 10 1.38 -4.84 6.83
C VAL A 10 0.11 -4.29 7.52
N THR A 11 0.09 -4.26 8.87
CA THR A 11 -1.05 -3.74 9.65
C THR A 11 -1.03 -2.22 9.87
N SER A 12 -0.04 -1.50 9.34
CA SER A 12 0.00 -0.04 9.41
C SER A 12 -0.27 0.56 8.03
N TYR A 13 -1.29 1.41 7.92
CA TYR A 13 -1.57 2.21 6.73
C TYR A 13 -0.36 3.06 6.27
N ARG A 14 0.65 3.25 7.16
CA ARG A 14 1.95 3.84 6.84
C ARG A 14 2.68 3.12 5.72
N PHE A 15 2.58 1.79 5.62
CA PHE A 15 3.19 1.03 4.52
C PHE A 15 2.67 1.48 3.15
N LEU A 16 1.37 1.83 3.06
CA LEU A 16 0.76 2.28 1.81
C LEU A 16 1.31 3.61 1.30
N TYR A 17 1.93 4.42 2.16
CA TYR A 17 2.58 5.66 1.73
C TYR A 17 3.82 5.42 0.87
N ASN A 18 4.45 4.24 0.95
CA ASN A 18 5.57 3.89 0.08
C ASN A 18 5.17 3.88 -1.40
N PHE A 19 3.88 3.66 -1.69
CA PHE A 19 3.37 3.62 -3.06
C PHE A 19 2.86 4.97 -3.55
N LEU A 20 2.97 6.07 -2.79
CA LEU A 20 2.44 7.39 -3.17
C LEU A 20 2.82 7.83 -4.60
N LEU A 21 4.00 7.41 -5.07
CA LEU A 21 4.52 7.74 -6.40
C LEU A 21 3.81 7.04 -7.55
N VAL A 22 3.03 5.99 -7.27
CA VAL A 22 2.41 5.09 -8.26
C VAL A 22 0.92 4.85 -8.01
N LEU A 23 0.35 5.45 -6.95
CA LEU A 23 -1.09 5.39 -6.70
C LEU A 23 -1.86 6.18 -7.76
N THR A 24 -3.01 5.65 -8.17
CA THR A 24 -4.01 6.41 -8.92
C THR A 24 -4.78 7.38 -8.01
N GLU A 25 -5.50 8.33 -8.61
CA GLU A 25 -6.32 9.29 -7.87
C GLU A 25 -7.36 8.60 -6.95
N ASP A 26 -8.01 7.54 -7.46
CA ASP A 26 -8.93 6.71 -6.69
C ASP A 26 -8.26 6.00 -5.51
N GLN A 27 -7.03 5.52 -5.70
CA GLN A 27 -6.26 4.85 -4.65
C GLN A 27 -5.73 5.83 -3.61
N ILE A 28 -5.40 7.06 -4.00
CA ILE A 28 -5.10 8.17 -3.07
C ILE A 28 -6.34 8.49 -2.22
N PHE A 29 -7.52 8.58 -2.83
CA PHE A 29 -8.77 8.80 -2.10
C PHE A 29 -9.07 7.64 -1.14
N LYS A 30 -8.82 6.40 -1.58
CA LYS A 30 -8.92 5.21 -0.74
C LYS A 30 -7.97 5.27 0.47
N LEU A 31 -6.70 5.60 0.26
CA LEU A 31 -5.68 5.75 1.31
C LEU A 31 -6.06 6.85 2.31
N ARG A 32 -6.56 8.00 1.82
CA ARG A 32 -7.05 9.09 2.68
C ARG A 32 -8.13 8.60 3.65
N ASN A 33 -9.11 7.85 3.15
CA ASN A 33 -10.20 7.31 3.96
C ASN A 33 -9.71 6.34 5.04
N ILE A 34 -8.64 5.58 4.75
CA ILE A 34 -8.01 4.73 5.76
C ILE A 34 -7.31 5.57 6.83
N ALA A 35 -6.57 6.61 6.44
CA ALA A 35 -5.85 7.49 7.37
C ALA A 35 -6.79 8.25 8.34
N ILE A 36 -8.00 8.62 7.89
CA ILE A 36 -9.01 9.27 8.74
C ILE A 36 -9.94 8.27 9.46
N GLY A 37 -9.71 6.97 9.32
CA GLY A 37 -10.46 5.93 10.02
C GLY A 37 -11.86 5.62 9.47
N THR A 38 -12.20 6.09 8.27
CA THR A 38 -13.49 5.78 7.61
C THR A 38 -13.46 4.50 6.79
N LYS A 39 -12.26 3.99 6.46
CA LYS A 39 -12.03 2.66 5.87
C LYS A 39 -10.95 1.90 6.61
N ASN A 40 -11.00 0.57 6.51
CA ASN A 40 -9.97 -0.32 7.04
C ASN A 40 -8.90 -0.61 5.97
N LEU A 41 -7.74 -1.11 6.41
CA LEU A 41 -6.65 -1.54 5.54
C LEU A 41 -7.08 -2.58 4.50
N SER A 42 -8.08 -3.41 4.82
CA SER A 42 -8.70 -4.37 3.90
C SER A 42 -9.38 -3.73 2.69
N ALA A 43 -9.48 -2.40 2.62
CA ALA A 43 -9.93 -1.70 1.42
C ALA A 43 -8.94 -1.83 0.24
N PHE A 44 -7.66 -2.09 0.53
CA PHE A 44 -6.69 -2.54 -0.47
C PHE A 44 -6.65 -4.06 -0.45
N SER A 45 -6.94 -4.67 -1.60
CA SER A 45 -6.78 -6.11 -1.78
C SER A 45 -5.30 -6.48 -1.92
N GLU A 46 -4.94 -7.72 -1.59
CA GLU A 46 -3.58 -8.23 -1.81
C GLU A 46 -3.14 -8.12 -3.27
N ARG A 47 -4.09 -8.29 -4.21
CA ARG A 47 -3.85 -8.10 -5.63
C ARG A 47 -3.46 -6.65 -5.95
N GLU A 48 -4.21 -5.68 -5.44
CA GLU A 48 -3.88 -4.26 -5.62
C GLU A 48 -2.51 -3.92 -5.03
N ILE A 49 -2.16 -4.48 -3.87
CA ILE A 49 -0.83 -4.25 -3.28
C ILE A 49 0.28 -4.79 -4.18
N ARG A 50 0.14 -6.01 -4.70
CA ARG A 50 1.12 -6.58 -5.64
C ARG A 50 1.25 -5.75 -6.92
N GLU A 51 0.14 -5.23 -7.43
CA GLU A 51 0.16 -4.34 -8.60
C GLU A 51 0.89 -3.01 -8.29
N LEU A 52 0.79 -2.49 -7.07
CA LEU A 52 1.52 -1.29 -6.63
C LEU A 52 3.02 -1.56 -6.45
N GLU A 53 3.39 -2.73 -5.93
CA GLU A 53 4.79 -3.17 -5.82
C GLU A 53 5.47 -3.20 -7.20
N VAL A 54 4.84 -3.86 -8.17
CA VAL A 54 5.36 -3.93 -9.56
C VAL A 54 5.52 -2.55 -10.17
N LYS A 55 4.53 -1.67 -10.04
CA LYS A 55 4.60 -0.31 -10.58
C LYS A 55 5.72 0.52 -9.93
N LEU A 56 5.94 0.34 -8.64
CA LEU A 56 7.00 1.05 -7.92
C LEU A 56 8.38 0.60 -8.41
N ASP A 57 8.56 -0.71 -8.61
CA ASP A 57 9.78 -1.29 -9.18
C ASP A 57 10.03 -0.79 -10.60
N GLU A 58 9.01 -0.79 -11.46
CA GLU A 58 9.09 -0.24 -12.83
C GLU A 58 9.51 1.23 -12.82
N LYS A 59 8.93 2.04 -11.93
CA LYS A 59 9.28 3.45 -11.81
C LYS A 59 10.72 3.66 -11.34
N ALA A 60 11.21 2.85 -10.40
CA ALA A 60 12.58 2.92 -9.90
C ALA A 60 13.63 2.53 -10.97
N ILE A 61 13.27 1.74 -11.97
CA ILE A 61 14.15 1.35 -13.09
C ILE A 61 14.27 2.49 -14.13
N HIS A 62 13.31 3.40 -14.19
CA HIS A 62 13.20 4.44 -15.21
C HIS A 62 13.63 5.85 -14.74
N GLU A 63 14.12 5.99 -13.50
CA GLU A 63 14.71 7.21 -12.93
C GLU A 63 16.25 7.15 -12.91
#